data_AF-A0A346FMV9-F1
#
_entry.id   AF-A0A346FMV9-F1
#
_cell.length_a   1.000
_cell.length_b   1.000
_cell.length_c   1.000
_cell.angle_alpha   90.00
_cell.angle_beta   90.00
_cell.angle_gamma   90.00
#
_symmetry.space_group_name_H-M   'P 1'
#
loop_
_entity.id
_entity.type
_entity.pdbx_description
1 polymer ?
#
loop_
_entity_poly.entity_id
_entity_poly.type
_entity_poly.pdbx_seq_one_letter_code
_entity_poly.pdbx_strand_id
1 'polypeptide(L)'
;PKKAKRRQAAGDSGSSNVFSMFEQSQIQEYKEAFTIIDQNRDGIISKDDLRDVLASMGQLNVKNEELEAMIKEASGPINFTVFLTMFGEKLKGADPEDVILTAFKVLDPEATGSIKKEFLEELLTTQCD
;
A
#
# COMPACT_ATOMS: atom_id res chain seq x y z
N PRO A 1 18.73 -5.06 -53.11
CA PRO A 1 18.12 -5.93 -52.07
C PRO A 1 18.61 -5.57 -50.64
N LYS A 2 17.81 -4.72 -49.97
CA LYS A 2 17.52 -4.56 -48.53
C LYS A 2 18.66 -4.62 -47.49
N LYS A 3 19.01 -3.42 -46.97
CA LYS A 3 19.58 -3.19 -45.63
C LYS A 3 18.53 -3.55 -44.56
N ALA A 4 18.89 -4.33 -43.55
CA ALA A 4 18.02 -4.62 -42.40
C ALA A 4 18.58 -3.94 -41.13
N LYS A 5 17.99 -2.80 -40.78
CA LYS A 5 18.07 -2.15 -39.47
C LYS A 5 17.18 -2.95 -38.51
N ARG A 6 17.75 -3.61 -37.51
CA ARG A 6 16.97 -4.24 -36.43
C ARG A 6 17.16 -3.45 -35.15
N ARG A 7 16.01 -3.05 -34.61
CA ARG A 7 15.75 -2.00 -33.63
C ARG A 7 16.36 -2.37 -32.28
N GLN A 8 16.89 -1.35 -31.57
CA GLN A 8 16.98 -1.35 -30.12
C GLN A 8 15.57 -1.63 -29.58
N ALA A 9 15.37 -2.77 -28.93
CA ALA A 9 14.23 -3.00 -28.08
C ALA A 9 14.65 -2.53 -26.68
N ALA A 10 14.16 -1.36 -26.30
CA ALA A 10 14.01 -0.99 -24.90
C ALA A 10 13.13 -2.06 -24.25
N GLY A 11 13.77 -3.06 -23.64
CA GLY A 11 13.17 -3.82 -22.58
C GLY A 11 13.29 -2.97 -21.33
N ASP A 12 12.35 -2.03 -21.15
CA ASP A 12 12.04 -1.58 -19.81
C ASP A 12 11.47 -2.81 -19.09
N SER A 13 12.39 -3.54 -18.47
CA SER A 13 12.10 -4.66 -17.59
C SER A 13 11.49 -4.07 -16.33
N GLY A 14 10.25 -3.60 -16.43
CA GLY A 14 9.39 -3.18 -15.34
C GLY A 14 8.93 -4.36 -14.50
N SER A 15 9.85 -5.28 -14.15
CA SER A 15 9.74 -6.00 -12.89
C SER A 15 10.27 -5.06 -11.82
N SER A 16 9.55 -3.96 -11.57
CA SER A 16 9.77 -3.16 -10.37
C SER A 16 9.59 -4.12 -9.22
N ASN A 17 10.70 -4.55 -8.62
CA ASN A 17 10.68 -5.58 -7.61
C ASN A 17 9.90 -4.95 -6.46
N VAL A 18 8.61 -5.27 -6.29
CA VAL A 18 7.75 -4.61 -5.29
C VAL A 18 8.36 -4.69 -3.89
N PHE A 19 9.15 -5.74 -3.66
CA PHE A 19 9.98 -5.95 -2.48
C PHE A 19 11.05 -4.86 -2.23
N SER A 20 11.41 -4.04 -3.22
CA SER A 20 12.34 -2.91 -3.03
C SER A 20 11.63 -1.62 -2.61
N MET A 21 10.28 -1.59 -2.62
CA MET A 21 9.50 -0.44 -2.15
C MET A 21 9.34 -0.43 -0.62
N PHE A 22 9.66 -1.54 0.04
CA PHE A 22 9.44 -1.74 1.46
C PHE A 22 10.73 -2.13 2.17
N GLU A 23 10.85 -1.75 3.44
CA GLU A 23 11.91 -2.26 4.30
C GLU A 23 11.68 -3.75 4.62
N GLN A 24 12.76 -4.46 4.98
CA GLN A 24 12.67 -5.89 5.32
C GLN A 24 11.77 -6.14 6.54
N SER A 25 11.76 -5.22 7.51
CA SER A 25 10.84 -5.22 8.66
C SER A 25 9.38 -5.18 8.21
N GLN A 26 9.04 -4.22 7.34
CA GLN A 26 7.69 -4.06 6.80
C GLN A 26 7.26 -5.30 5.99
N ILE A 27 8.15 -5.85 5.16
CA ILE A 27 7.86 -7.08 4.40
C ILE A 27 7.52 -8.24 5.35
N GLN A 28 8.23 -8.35 6.47
CA GLN A 28 7.99 -9.37 7.47
C GLN A 28 6.63 -9.15 8.16
N GLU A 29 6.29 -7.93 8.54
CA GLU A 29 4.98 -7.59 9.10
C GLU A 29 3.83 -7.90 8.12
N TYR A 30 4.00 -7.53 6.84
CA TYR A 30 3.01 -7.86 5.81
C TYR A 30 2.87 -9.36 5.60
N LYS A 31 3.96 -10.12 5.75
CA LYS A 31 3.92 -11.58 5.65
C LYS A 31 3.16 -12.22 6.81
N GLU A 32 3.33 -11.69 8.02
CA GLU A 32 2.57 -12.13 9.19
C GLU A 32 1.09 -11.80 9.04
N ALA A 33 0.76 -10.57 8.61
CA ALA A 33 -0.61 -10.18 8.30
C ALA A 33 -1.23 -11.07 7.22
N PHE A 34 -0.50 -11.34 6.13
CA PHE A 34 -0.96 -12.24 5.07
C PHE A 34 -1.26 -13.64 5.61
N THR A 35 -0.39 -14.17 6.48
CA THR A 35 -0.57 -15.50 7.09
C THR A 35 -1.77 -15.56 8.04
N ILE A 36 -2.13 -14.44 8.67
CA ILE A 36 -3.34 -14.34 9.51
C ILE A 36 -4.59 -14.30 8.63
N ILE A 37 -4.53 -13.68 7.46
CA ILE A 37 -5.67 -13.60 6.54
C ILE A 37 -5.87 -14.93 5.81
N ASP A 38 -4.81 -15.52 5.26
CA ASP A 38 -4.81 -16.80 4.55
C ASP A 38 -5.03 -17.99 5.52
N GLN A 39 -6.29 -18.18 5.93
CA GLN A 39 -6.70 -19.18 6.92
C GLN A 39 -6.47 -20.60 6.41
N ASN A 40 -6.74 -20.84 5.13
CA ASN A 40 -6.60 -22.15 4.51
C ASN A 40 -5.13 -22.48 4.14
N ARG A 41 -4.24 -21.49 4.13
CA ARG A 41 -2.79 -21.59 3.85
C ARG A 41 -2.47 -22.07 2.43
N ASP A 42 -3.31 -21.75 1.46
CA ASP A 42 -3.07 -22.07 0.06
C ASP A 42 -2.17 -21.03 -0.65
N GLY A 43 -1.83 -19.94 0.04
CA GLY A 43 -1.01 -18.85 -0.46
C GLY A 43 -1.76 -17.81 -1.29
N ILE A 44 -3.09 -17.87 -1.31
CA ILE A 44 -3.99 -16.97 -2.04
C ILE A 44 -5.14 -16.54 -1.12
N ILE A 45 -5.29 -15.24 -0.90
CA ILE A 45 -6.43 -14.73 -0.12
C ILE A 45 -7.71 -14.88 -0.95
N SER A 46 -8.63 -15.70 -0.46
CA SER A 46 -9.94 -15.93 -1.06
C SER A 46 -11.06 -15.16 -0.34
N LYS A 47 -12.27 -15.22 -0.92
CA LYS A 47 -13.48 -14.62 -0.31
C LYS A 47 -13.79 -15.25 1.04
N ASP A 48 -13.52 -16.54 1.20
CA ASP A 48 -13.85 -17.27 2.41
C ASP A 48 -12.82 -16.95 3.51
N ASP A 49 -11.54 -16.81 3.17
CA ASP A 49 -10.49 -16.32 4.07
C ASP A 49 -10.82 -14.91 4.63
N LEU A 50 -11.29 -14.00 3.75
CA LEU A 50 -11.74 -12.67 4.18
C LEU A 50 -12.95 -12.73 5.10
N ARG A 51 -13.89 -13.65 4.86
CA ARG A 51 -15.04 -13.82 5.75
C ARG A 51 -14.61 -14.32 7.12
N ASP A 52 -13.74 -15.31 7.16
CA ASP A 52 -13.28 -15.93 8.40
C ASP A 52 -12.42 -14.97 9.22
N VAL A 53 -11.53 -14.21 8.57
CA VAL A 53 -10.71 -13.20 9.27
C VAL A 53 -11.57 -12.06 9.82
N LEU A 54 -12.56 -11.56 9.08
CA LEU A 54 -13.46 -10.51 9.56
C LEU A 54 -14.37 -11.01 10.69
N ALA A 55 -14.81 -12.27 10.62
CA ALA A 55 -15.52 -12.92 11.72
C ALA A 55 -14.65 -13.00 12.99
N SER A 56 -13.36 -13.32 12.85
CA SER A 56 -12.40 -13.34 13.98
C SER A 56 -12.21 -11.97 14.64
N MET A 57 -12.40 -10.89 13.86
CA MET A 57 -12.37 -9.50 14.33
C MET A 57 -13.72 -9.00 14.87
N GLY A 58 -14.75 -9.86 14.93
CA GLY A 58 -16.08 -9.53 15.44
C GLY A 58 -17.07 -9.02 14.38
N GLN A 59 -16.67 -8.91 13.12
CA GLN A 59 -17.57 -8.59 12.00
C GLN A 59 -18.16 -9.87 11.39
N LEU A 60 -19.25 -10.35 12.00
CA LEU A 60 -19.90 -11.61 11.60
C LEU A 60 -20.86 -11.47 10.39
N ASN A 61 -21.32 -10.26 10.09
CA ASN A 61 -22.40 -10.00 9.12
C ASN A 61 -21.92 -9.17 7.91
N VAL A 62 -20.76 -9.50 7.36
CA VAL A 62 -20.25 -8.85 6.14
C VAL A 62 -21.00 -9.40 4.93
N LYS A 63 -21.48 -8.50 4.06
CA LYS A 63 -22.26 -8.92 2.88
C LYS A 63 -21.35 -9.55 1.83
N ASN A 64 -21.90 -10.48 1.05
CA ASN A 64 -21.15 -11.12 -0.02
C ASN A 64 -20.65 -10.12 -1.06
N GLU A 65 -21.44 -9.08 -1.35
CA GLU A 65 -21.10 -8.03 -2.29
C GLU A 65 -19.91 -7.19 -1.82
N GLU A 66 -19.78 -6.97 -0.50
CA GLU A 66 -18.65 -6.25 0.10
C GLU A 66 -17.37 -7.07 -0.01
N LEU A 67 -17.44 -8.37 0.32
CA LEU A 67 -16.29 -9.27 0.16
C LEU A 67 -15.87 -9.41 -1.30
N GLU A 68 -16.82 -9.48 -2.23
CA GLU A 68 -16.52 -9.52 -3.67
C GLU A 68 -15.89 -8.21 -4.17
N ALA A 69 -16.34 -7.07 -3.65
CA ALA A 69 -15.71 -5.79 -3.93
C ALA A 69 -14.25 -5.75 -3.46
N MET A 70 -13.96 -6.27 -2.27
CA MET A 70 -12.59 -6.37 -1.73
C MET A 70 -11.69 -7.24 -2.62
N ILE A 71 -12.17 -8.43 -3.03
CA ILE A 71 -11.39 -9.31 -3.91
C ILE A 71 -11.16 -8.67 -5.29
N LYS A 72 -12.14 -7.91 -5.78
CA LYS A 72 -12.07 -7.23 -7.08
C LYS A 72 -11.13 -6.03 -7.11
N GLU A 73 -10.66 -5.53 -5.97
CA GLU A 73 -9.58 -4.52 -5.95
C GLU A 73 -8.29 -5.06 -6.56
N ALA A 74 -8.08 -6.38 -6.54
CA ALA A 74 -6.94 -7.03 -7.14
C ALA A 74 -7.16 -7.29 -8.65
N SER A 75 -6.09 -7.15 -9.44
CA SER A 75 -6.09 -7.48 -10.87
C SER A 75 -6.06 -8.99 -11.17
N GLY A 76 -5.97 -9.83 -10.14
CA GLY A 76 -5.90 -11.29 -10.22
C GLY A 76 -5.90 -11.96 -8.84
N PRO A 77 -5.57 -13.26 -8.75
CA PRO A 77 -5.50 -13.97 -7.46
C PRO A 77 -4.55 -13.26 -6.48
N ILE A 78 -5.02 -13.03 -5.25
CA ILE A 78 -4.30 -12.27 -4.23
C ILE A 78 -3.26 -13.18 -3.55
N ASN A 79 -2.17 -13.45 -4.26
CA ASN A 79 -0.98 -14.03 -3.64
C ASN A 79 -0.16 -12.95 -2.92
N PHE A 80 0.86 -13.37 -2.16
CA PHE A 80 1.66 -12.44 -1.36
C PHE A 80 2.30 -11.29 -2.17
N THR A 81 2.75 -11.56 -3.39
CA THR A 81 3.33 -10.52 -4.26
C THR A 81 2.28 -9.47 -4.65
N VAL A 82 1.09 -9.92 -5.07
CA VAL A 82 -0.03 -9.01 -5.43
C VAL A 82 -0.50 -8.23 -4.22
N PHE A 83 -0.55 -8.86 -3.04
CA PHE A 83 -0.85 -8.20 -1.78
C PHE A 83 0.13 -7.04 -1.50
N LEU A 84 1.44 -7.28 -1.58
CA LEU A 84 2.45 -6.22 -1.44
C LEU A 84 2.30 -5.12 -2.50
N THR A 85 1.96 -5.48 -3.75
CA THR A 85 1.73 -4.49 -4.81
C THR A 85 0.55 -3.58 -4.49
N MET A 86 -0.57 -4.13 -4.01
CA MET A 86 -1.73 -3.33 -3.60
C MET A 86 -1.38 -2.35 -2.48
N PHE A 87 -0.64 -2.80 -1.46
CA PHE A 87 -0.17 -1.90 -0.39
C PHE A 87 0.83 -0.87 -0.91
N GLY A 88 1.73 -1.27 -1.81
CA GLY A 88 2.77 -0.39 -2.35
C GLY A 88 2.19 0.70 -3.22
N GLU A 89 1.15 0.39 -4.00
CA GLU A 89 0.40 1.36 -4.79
C GLU A 89 -0.39 2.33 -3.92
N LYS A 90 -1.04 1.86 -2.85
CA LYS A 90 -1.77 2.73 -1.91
C LYS A 90 -0.84 3.65 -1.11
N LEU A 91 0.40 3.23 -0.85
CA LEU A 91 1.42 4.00 -0.15
C LEU A 91 2.35 4.79 -1.09
N LYS A 92 2.15 4.65 -2.40
CA LYS A 92 2.98 5.34 -3.40
C LYS A 92 2.76 6.85 -3.28
N GLY A 93 3.84 7.57 -2.97
CA GLY A 93 3.82 9.03 -2.79
C GLY A 93 3.61 9.48 -1.35
N ALA A 94 3.53 8.56 -0.38
CA ALA A 94 3.69 8.90 1.03
C ALA A 94 5.17 9.04 1.36
N ASP A 95 5.53 10.14 2.02
CA ASP A 95 6.88 10.32 2.56
C ASP A 95 7.07 9.48 3.83
N PRO A 96 8.30 9.03 4.13
CA PRO A 96 8.63 8.39 5.39
C PRO A 96 8.24 9.22 6.61
N GLU A 97 7.92 8.56 7.73
CA GLU A 97 7.46 9.23 8.96
C GLU A 97 8.46 10.29 9.46
N ASP A 98 9.75 10.02 9.40
CA ASP A 98 10.80 10.95 9.80
C ASP A 98 10.86 12.22 8.92
N VAL A 99 10.58 12.08 7.63
CA VAL A 99 10.45 13.22 6.69
C VAL A 99 9.23 14.05 7.05
N ILE A 100 8.07 13.41 7.28
CA ILE A 100 6.83 14.08 7.69
C ILE A 100 7.03 14.81 9.02
N LEU A 101 7.63 14.16 10.01
CA LEU A 101 7.95 14.76 11.31
C LEU A 101 8.93 15.92 11.18
N THR A 102 9.92 15.82 10.29
CA THR A 102 10.87 16.90 10.03
C THR A 102 10.19 18.10 9.37
N ALA A 103 9.25 17.87 8.46
CA ALA A 103 8.44 18.93 7.87
C ALA A 103 7.58 19.63 8.95
N PHE A 104 6.95 18.87 9.85
CA PHE A 104 6.17 19.44 10.95
C PHE A 104 7.00 20.20 11.99
N LYS A 105 8.26 19.83 12.21
CA LYS A 105 9.18 20.62 13.06
C LYS A 105 9.40 22.05 12.55
N VAL A 106 9.29 22.28 11.24
CA VAL A 106 9.36 23.65 10.68
C VAL A 106 8.15 24.48 11.12
N LEU A 107 7.01 23.83 11.35
CA LEU A 107 5.76 24.47 11.75
C LEU A 107 5.61 24.62 13.27
N ASP A 108 6.35 23.82 14.06
CA ASP A 108 6.41 23.88 15.53
C ASP A 108 7.87 24.01 16.02
N PRO A 109 8.51 25.17 15.82
CA PRO A 109 9.92 25.37 16.18
C PRO A 109 10.19 25.32 17.69
N GLU A 110 9.16 25.53 18.51
CA GLU A 110 9.24 25.40 19.97
C GLU A 110 9.12 23.94 20.45
N ALA A 111 8.90 22.99 19.53
CA ALA A 111 8.72 21.56 19.82
C ALA A 111 7.66 21.31 20.90
N THR A 112 6.57 22.10 20.85
CA THR A 112 5.43 21.95 21.75
C THR A 112 4.68 20.64 21.52
N GLY A 113 4.87 20.01 20.36
CA GLY A 113 4.16 18.81 19.91
C GLY A 113 2.74 19.11 19.42
N SER A 114 2.41 20.38 19.17
CA SER A 114 1.07 20.81 18.78
C SER A 114 1.12 22.03 17.86
N ILE A 115 0.31 22.01 16.80
CA ILE A 115 0.19 23.12 15.85
C ILE A 115 -1.22 23.68 15.95
N LYS A 116 -1.35 25.00 16.02
CA LYS A 116 -2.65 25.66 16.06
C LYS A 116 -3.42 25.38 14.78
N LYS A 117 -4.69 25.00 14.92
CA LYS A 117 -5.57 24.65 13.80
C LYS A 117 -5.61 25.77 12.77
N GLU A 118 -5.80 27.01 13.21
CA GLU A 118 -5.97 28.18 12.32
C GLU A 118 -4.73 28.40 11.44
N PHE A 119 -3.53 28.20 12.01
CA PHE A 119 -2.28 28.33 11.28
C PHE A 119 -2.09 27.23 10.24
N LEU A 120 -2.40 25.98 10.60
CA LEU A 120 -2.33 24.86 9.67
C LEU A 120 -3.38 24.98 8.55
N GLU A 121 -4.59 25.45 8.88
CA GLU A 121 -5.66 25.69 7.92
C GLU A 121 -5.30 26.79 6.93
N GLU A 122 -4.75 27.91 7.39
CA GLU A 122 -4.24 28.98 6.53
C GLU A 122 -3.10 28.49 5.62
N LEU A 123 -2.11 27.77 6.18
CA LEU A 123 -0.98 27.23 5.43
C LEU A 123 -1.46 26.32 4.28
N LEU A 124 -2.35 25.36 4.57
CA LEU A 124 -2.83 24.39 3.59
C LEU A 124 -3.76 25.00 2.53
N THR A 125 -4.42 26.12 2.84
CA THR A 125 -5.40 26.74 1.93
C THR A 125 -4.86 27.93 1.14
N THR A 126 -3.73 28.52 1.56
CA THR A 126 -3.16 29.72 0.93
C THR A 126 -1.74 29.55 0.39
N GLN A 127 -0.98 28.57 0.87
CA GLN A 127 0.45 28.42 0.56
C GLN A 127 0.79 27.09 -0.16
N CYS A 128 -0.19 26.23 -0.43
CA CYS A 128 0.00 25.00 -1.22
C CYS A 128 -0.42 25.23 -2.69
N ASP A 129 0.58 25.45 -3.57
CA ASP A 129 0.48 25.28 -5.04
C ASP A 129 1.26 24.02 -5.47
#